data_AF-A0A4Q1JKS7-F1
#
_entry.id   AF-A0A4Q1JKS7-F1
#
_cell.length_a   1.000
_cell.length_b   1.000
_cell.length_c   1.000
_cell.angle_alpha   90.00
_cell.angle_beta   90.00
_cell.angle_gamma   90.00
#
_symmetry.space_group_name_H-M   'P 1'
#
loop_
_entity.id
_entity.type
_entity.pdbx_description
1 polymer ?
#
loop_
_entity_poly.entity_id
_entity_poly.type
_entity_poly.pdbx_seq_one_letter_code
_entity_poly.pdbx_strand_id
1 'polypeptide(L)'
;MRNFSILLLLLFAVGSASSFAQKDRFRSDLLIIEGNCCTVLNLLNSEFKNDSIAVSCFMRDYILVNPLPKKILNQKPKKVIEYYNRIENKELRCIHKKHYYSTVLLNK
;
A
#
# COMPACT_ATOMS: atom_id res chain seq x y z
N MET A 1 -49.90 -18.09 25.69
CA MET A 1 -49.04 -17.81 24.50
C MET A 1 -48.37 -16.45 24.66
N ARG A 2 -47.34 -16.41 25.50
CA ARG A 2 -46.44 -15.28 25.74
C ARG A 2 -45.17 -15.97 26.24
N ASN A 3 -43.99 -15.54 25.82
CA ASN A 3 -42.66 -16.07 26.21
C ASN A 3 -41.93 -16.93 25.15
N PHE A 4 -42.02 -16.58 23.87
CA PHE A 4 -41.08 -17.10 22.85
C PHE A 4 -40.17 -16.03 22.21
N SER A 5 -40.22 -14.77 22.67
CA SER A 5 -39.52 -13.65 22.01
C SER A 5 -38.20 -13.21 22.66
N ILE A 6 -37.72 -13.86 23.73
CA ILE A 6 -36.52 -13.40 24.44
C ILE A 6 -35.26 -14.21 24.05
N LEU A 7 -35.42 -15.39 23.44
CA LEU A 7 -34.29 -16.28 23.13
C LEU A 7 -33.57 -15.95 21.80
N LEU A 8 -34.06 -14.99 21.00
CA LEU A 8 -33.48 -14.67 19.69
C LEU A 8 -32.48 -13.52 19.70
N LEU A 9 -32.33 -12.81 20.83
CA LEU A 9 -31.43 -11.64 20.95
C LEU A 9 -30.01 -11.98 21.46
N LEU A 10 -29.75 -13.22 21.89
CA LEU A 10 -28.45 -13.65 22.42
C LEU A 10 -27.53 -14.31 21.37
N LEU A 11 -28.01 -14.56 20.15
CA LEU A 11 -27.24 -15.24 19.10
C LEU A 11 -26.41 -14.31 18.19
N PHE A 12 -26.50 -12.99 18.35
CA PHE A 12 -25.73 -12.02 17.55
C PHE A 12 -24.55 -11.37 18.29
N ALA A 13 -24.26 -11.78 19.52
CA ALA A 13 -23.16 -11.18 20.30
C ALA A 13 -21.78 -11.86 20.09
N VAL A 14 -21.69 -12.90 19.24
CA VAL A 14 -20.44 -13.64 19.03
C VAL A 14 -20.08 -13.67 17.54
N GLY A 15 -19.31 -12.67 17.11
CA GLY A 15 -18.80 -12.54 15.75
C GLY A 15 -18.97 -11.09 15.30
N SER A 16 -17.94 -10.26 15.17
CA SER A 16 -16.64 -10.57 14.58
C SER A 16 -15.57 -9.65 15.19
N ALA A 17 -14.78 -10.17 16.13
CA ALA A 17 -13.46 -9.62 16.39
C ALA A 17 -12.48 -10.20 15.36
N SER A 18 -12.71 -9.95 14.07
CA SER A 18 -11.67 -10.13 13.06
C SER A 18 -10.79 -8.88 13.09
N SER A 19 -9.96 -8.77 14.12
CA SER A 19 -8.75 -7.97 14.08
C SER A 19 -7.89 -8.56 12.98
N PHE A 20 -8.10 -8.14 11.73
CA PHE A 20 -7.19 -8.37 10.63
C PHE A 20 -5.92 -7.56 10.93
N ALA A 21 -5.08 -8.10 11.81
CA ALA A 21 -3.66 -7.85 11.74
C ALA A 21 -3.19 -8.50 10.42
N GLN A 22 -3.35 -7.77 9.31
CA GLN A 22 -2.60 -8.06 8.11
C GLN A 22 -1.14 -7.87 8.49
N LYS A 23 -0.51 -8.94 8.98
CA LYS A 23 0.94 -9.05 9.10
C LYS A 23 1.47 -8.76 7.71
N ASP A 24 2.01 -7.55 7.51
CA ASP A 24 2.62 -7.10 6.27
C ASP A 24 3.55 -8.23 5.80
N ARG A 25 3.11 -9.02 4.82
CA ARG A 25 3.93 -10.06 4.19
C ARG A 25 4.91 -9.41 3.21
N PHE A 26 5.50 -8.28 3.60
CA PHE A 26 6.56 -7.70 2.81
C PHE A 26 7.79 -8.57 3.03
N ARG A 27 8.00 -9.54 2.13
CA ARG A 27 9.25 -10.30 2.10
C ARG A 27 10.39 -9.29 1.95
N SER A 28 11.33 -9.34 2.90
CA SER A 28 12.55 -8.54 2.89
C SER A 28 13.30 -8.62 1.56
N ASP A 29 13.14 -9.72 0.84
CA ASP A 29 13.84 -10.03 -0.41
C ASP A 29 13.29 -9.24 -1.62
N LEU A 30 12.09 -8.66 -1.52
CA LEU A 30 11.46 -7.87 -2.59
C LEU A 30 11.69 -6.36 -2.45
N LEU A 31 12.47 -5.94 -1.46
CA LEU A 31 12.59 -4.54 -1.07
C LEU A 31 13.56 -3.81 -1.99
N ILE A 32 13.03 -3.16 -3.02
CA ILE A 32 13.81 -2.24 -3.85
C ILE A 32 14.11 -1.00 -3.01
N ILE A 33 15.37 -0.83 -2.64
CA ILE A 33 15.82 0.29 -1.81
C ILE A 33 15.63 1.61 -2.54
N GLU A 34 16.01 1.67 -3.81
CA GLU A 34 15.86 2.83 -4.68
C GLU A 34 15.73 2.37 -6.14
N GLY A 35 14.94 3.06 -6.94
CA GLY A 35 14.84 2.77 -8.36
C GLY A 35 13.75 3.56 -9.06
N ASN A 36 13.36 3.04 -10.21
CA ASN A 36 12.24 3.55 -11.00
C ASN A 36 10.90 3.26 -10.29
N CYS A 37 10.07 4.29 -10.11
CA CYS A 37 8.73 4.17 -9.52
C CYS A 37 7.85 3.14 -10.24
N CYS A 38 7.91 3.09 -11.57
CA CYS A 38 7.21 2.13 -12.41
C CYS A 38 7.56 0.69 -12.00
N THR A 39 8.86 0.40 -11.91
CA THR A 39 9.36 -0.94 -11.57
C THR A 39 8.94 -1.35 -10.18
N VAL A 40 9.10 -0.46 -9.20
CA VAL A 40 8.68 -0.71 -7.81
C VAL A 40 7.18 -0.99 -7.74
N LEU A 41 6.36 -0.12 -8.33
CA LEU A 41 4.92 -0.25 -8.25
C LEU A 41 4.41 -1.51 -8.98
N ASN A 42 4.97 -1.85 -10.13
CA ASN A 42 4.62 -3.08 -10.84
C ASN A 42 5.05 -4.34 -10.08
N LEU A 43 6.20 -4.30 -9.41
CA LEU A 43 6.66 -5.40 -8.56
C LEU A 43 5.68 -5.61 -7.39
N LEU A 44 5.31 -4.54 -6.69
CA LEU A 44 4.28 -4.58 -5.64
C LEU A 44 2.95 -5.11 -6.18
N ASN A 45 2.53 -4.66 -7.37
CA ASN A 45 1.29 -5.14 -7.96
C ASN A 45 1.33 -6.62 -8.32
N SER A 46 2.48 -7.11 -8.79
CA SER A 46 2.68 -8.53 -9.10
C SER A 46 2.66 -9.42 -7.85
N GLU A 47 3.20 -8.93 -6.73
CA GLU A 47 3.25 -9.64 -5.46
C GLU A 47 1.86 -9.70 -4.80
N PHE A 48 1.19 -8.55 -4.68
CA PHE A 48 -0.10 -8.47 -3.99
C PHE A 48 -1.28 -8.87 -4.86
N LYS A 49 -1.14 -8.83 -6.19
CA LYS A 49 -2.22 -9.06 -7.18
C LYS A 49 -3.47 -8.21 -6.88
N ASN A 50 -3.24 -7.01 -6.34
CA ASN A 50 -4.28 -6.10 -5.92
C ASN A 50 -3.77 -4.66 -6.01
N ASP A 51 -4.33 -3.90 -6.94
CA ASP A 51 -3.93 -2.52 -7.20
C ASP A 51 -4.02 -1.64 -5.94
N SER A 52 -5.06 -1.82 -5.13
CA SER A 52 -5.29 -1.00 -3.93
C SER A 52 -4.22 -1.25 -2.86
N ILE A 53 -3.85 -2.51 -2.65
CA ILE A 53 -2.80 -2.86 -1.68
C ILE A 53 -1.45 -2.39 -2.20
N ALA A 54 -1.14 -2.65 -3.47
CA ALA A 54 0.14 -2.26 -4.07
C ALA A 54 0.37 -0.74 -4.02
N VAL A 55 -0.64 0.06 -4.40
CA VAL A 55 -0.58 1.52 -4.35
C VAL A 55 -0.49 2.03 -2.90
N SER A 56 -1.25 1.44 -1.98
CA SER A 56 -1.20 1.80 -0.56
C SER A 56 0.20 1.55 0.03
N CYS A 57 0.78 0.36 -0.21
CA CYS A 57 2.15 0.05 0.21
C CYS A 57 3.16 1.01 -0.42
N PHE A 58 3.04 1.29 -1.72
CA PHE A 58 3.93 2.23 -2.40
C PHE A 58 3.90 3.62 -1.74
N MET A 59 2.71 4.18 -1.50
CA MET A 59 2.56 5.51 -0.86
C MET A 59 3.02 5.52 0.60
N ARG A 60 2.77 4.41 1.31
CA ARG A 60 3.17 4.24 2.71
C ARG A 60 4.68 4.16 2.85
N ASP A 61 5.35 3.44 1.97
CA ASP A 61 6.73 2.98 2.21
C ASP A 61 7.78 3.68 1.33
N TYR A 62 7.38 4.40 0.26
CA TYR A 62 8.31 5.05 -0.66
C TYR A 62 8.17 6.59 -0.67
N ILE A 63 9.30 7.26 -0.89
CA ILE A 63 9.41 8.70 -1.17
C ILE A 63 9.71 8.85 -2.66
N LEU A 64 9.07 9.84 -3.25
CA LEU A 64 9.30 10.24 -4.63
C LEU A 64 10.44 11.26 -4.62
N VAL A 65 11.50 10.96 -5.37
CA VAL A 65 12.67 11.85 -5.46
C VAL A 65 12.36 13.04 -6.38
N ASN A 66 11.56 12.80 -7.42
CA ASN A 66 11.09 13.84 -8.34
C ASN A 66 9.72 14.39 -7.89
N PRO A 67 9.45 15.70 -8.06
CA PRO A 67 8.17 16.29 -7.72
C PRO A 67 7.06 15.70 -8.59
N LEU A 68 6.07 15.05 -7.96
CA LEU A 68 4.88 14.58 -8.64
C LEU A 68 3.76 15.62 -8.61
N PRO A 69 2.89 15.64 -9.63
CA PRO A 69 1.60 16.29 -9.51
C PRO A 69 0.80 15.57 -8.41
N LYS A 70 0.69 16.20 -7.22
CA LYS A 70 -0.05 15.68 -6.04
C LYS A 70 -1.44 15.12 -6.38
N LYS A 71 -2.03 15.59 -7.48
CA LYS A 71 -3.32 15.14 -8.01
C LYS A 71 -3.39 13.67 -8.40
N ILE A 72 -2.28 13.02 -8.80
CA ILE A 72 -2.34 11.62 -9.22
C ILE A 72 -2.55 10.67 -8.03
N LEU A 73 -1.97 11.00 -6.88
CA LEU A 73 -2.01 10.12 -5.71
C LEU A 73 -3.42 10.01 -5.10
N ASN A 74 -4.31 10.94 -5.40
CA ASN A 74 -5.70 10.91 -4.97
C ASN A 74 -6.63 10.20 -5.98
N GLN A 75 -6.09 9.64 -7.07
CA GLN A 75 -6.89 8.90 -8.04
C GLN A 75 -7.09 7.45 -7.63
N LYS A 76 -7.97 6.74 -8.36
CA LYS A 76 -8.17 5.30 -8.19
C LYS A 76 -6.82 4.56 -8.34
N PRO A 77 -6.56 3.50 -7.55
CA PRO A 77 -5.28 2.78 -7.58
C PRO A 77 -4.83 2.38 -8.99
N LYS A 78 -5.75 1.86 -9.81
CA LYS A 78 -5.49 1.54 -11.21
C LYS A 78 -4.95 2.72 -12.03
N LYS A 79 -5.48 3.93 -11.81
CA LYS A 79 -5.01 5.16 -12.50
C LYS A 79 -3.62 5.58 -12.05
N VAL A 80 -3.28 5.34 -10.78
CA VAL A 80 -1.92 5.55 -10.27
C VAL A 80 -0.94 4.61 -10.97
N ILE A 81 -1.27 3.32 -11.08
CA ILE A 81 -0.44 2.34 -11.79
C ILE A 81 -0.30 2.70 -13.28
N GLU A 82 -1.42 3.01 -13.95
CA GLU A 82 -1.41 3.47 -15.35
C GLU A 82 -0.50 4.70 -15.54
N TYR A 83 -0.53 5.67 -14.62
CA TYR A 83 0.30 6.87 -14.69
C TYR A 83 1.79 6.54 -14.68
N TYR A 84 2.26 5.71 -13.73
CA TYR A 84 3.67 5.35 -13.66
C TYR A 84 4.11 4.42 -14.79
N ASN A 85 3.18 3.73 -15.45
CA ASN A 85 3.47 2.90 -16.62
C ASN A 85 3.60 3.67 -17.94
N ARG A 86 3.20 4.95 -17.98
CA ARG A 86 3.37 5.77 -19.18
C ARG A 86 4.85 6.03 -19.45
N ILE A 87 5.21 6.08 -20.74
CA ILE A 87 6.60 6.21 -21.19
C ILE A 87 7.24 7.46 -20.58
N GLU A 88 6.53 8.59 -20.57
CA GLU A 88 7.00 9.86 -20.03
C GLU A 88 7.28 9.85 -18.52
N ASN A 89 6.71 8.88 -17.78
CA ASN A 89 6.83 8.78 -16.33
C ASN A 89 7.79 7.67 -15.89
N LYS A 90 8.38 6.92 -16.84
CA LYS A 90 9.34 5.86 -16.52
C LYS A 90 10.63 6.41 -15.92
N GLU A 91 11.00 7.67 -16.13
CA GLU A 91 12.21 8.23 -15.51
C GLU A 91 12.01 8.63 -14.04
N LEU A 92 10.78 8.57 -13.50
CA LEU A 92 10.50 8.96 -12.13
C LEU A 92 11.16 8.00 -11.13
N ARG A 93 11.86 8.57 -10.15
CA ARG A 93 12.62 7.84 -9.14
C ARG A 93 11.90 7.83 -7.79
N CYS A 94 11.95 6.68 -7.12
CA CYS A 94 11.52 6.52 -5.74
C CYS A 94 12.58 5.83 -4.89
N ILE A 95 12.57 6.16 -3.61
CA ILE A 95 13.43 5.59 -2.58
C ILE A 95 12.58 5.09 -1.42
N HIS A 96 12.93 3.94 -0.85
CA HIS A 96 12.26 3.42 0.32
C HIS A 96 12.50 4.33 1.54
N LYS A 97 11.44 4.72 2.25
CA LYS A 97 11.47 5.69 3.36
C LYS A 97 12.49 5.33 4.43
N LYS A 98 12.51 4.06 4.85
CA LYS A 98 13.46 3.59 5.88
C LYS A 98 14.90 3.87 5.46
N HIS A 99 15.22 3.67 4.19
CA HIS A 99 16.57 3.88 3.69
C HIS A 99 16.89 5.37 3.54
N TYR A 100 15.98 6.16 2.97
CA TYR A 100 16.11 7.61 2.85
C TYR A 100 16.37 8.28 4.20
N TYR A 101 15.59 7.96 5.23
CA TYR A 101 15.81 8.56 6.54
C TYR A 101 17.08 8.05 7.22
N SER A 102 17.47 6.78 7.04
CA SER A 102 18.76 6.31 7.56
C SER A 102 19.94 7.07 6.94
N THR A 103 19.94 7.31 5.63
CA THR A 103 21.03 8.04 4.97
C THR A 103 21.01 9.54 5.28
N VAL A 104 19.84 10.16 5.38
CA VAL A 104 19.72 11.59 5.75
C VAL A 104 20.09 11.83 7.22
N LEU A 105 19.74 10.91 8.13
CA LEU A 105 20.06 11.04 9.56
C LEU A 105 21.51 10.68 9.89
N LEU A 106 22.16 9.82 9.10
CA LEU A 106 23.58 9.45 9.27
C LEU A 106 24.56 10.44 8.62
N ASN A 107 24.09 11.34 7.76
CA ASN A 107 24.89 12.38 7.11
C ASN A 107 24.67 13.78 7.73
N LYS A 108 24.09 13.83 8.93
CA LYS A 108 24.02 15.03 9.78
C LYS A 108 25.07 14.94 10.88
#